data_AF-G4ZIA0-F1
#
_entry.id   AF-G4ZIA0-F1
#
_cell.length_a   1.000
_cell.length_b   1.000
_cell.length_c   1.000
_cell.angle_alpha   90.00
_cell.angle_beta   90.00
_cell.angle_gamma   90.00
#
_symmetry.space_group_name_H-M   'P 1'
#
loop_
_entity.id
_entity.type
_entity.pdbx_description
1 polymer ?
#
loop_
_entity_poly.entity_id
_entity_poly.type
_entity_poly.pdbx_seq_one_letter_code
_entity_poly.pdbx_strand_id
1 'polypeptide(L)'
;IWFEWYAKTPRMWDVCADRQKKSAYKHTVNYMKLFLPNGFALDPSASDYTDQVVRTGIETEAGMYRFFEAHGVKSKRGSAVLK
;
A
#
# COMPACT_ATOMS: atom_id res chain seq x y z
N ILE A 1 3.86 -0.13 -9.68
CA ILE A 1 4.01 0.45 -8.32
C ILE A 1 3.23 -0.41 -7.33
N TRP A 2 3.77 -0.75 -6.16
CA TRP A 2 3.15 -1.66 -5.17
C TRP A 2 1.78 -1.21 -4.63
N PHE A 3 1.34 0.03 -4.93
CA PHE A 3 0.09 0.65 -4.50
C PHE A 3 -0.95 0.80 -5.63
N GLU A 4 -0.59 0.54 -6.90
CA GLU A 4 -1.48 0.66 -8.08
C GLU A 4 -2.74 -0.20 -7.96
N TRP A 5 -2.63 -1.32 -7.26
CA TRP A 5 -3.74 -2.25 -7.09
C TRP A 5 -4.92 -1.64 -6.32
N TYR A 6 -4.67 -0.59 -5.53
CA TYR A 6 -5.68 0.19 -4.82
C TYR A 6 -6.46 1.12 -5.76
N ALA A 7 -5.91 1.46 -6.92
CA ALA A 7 -6.57 2.22 -7.98
C ALA A 7 -7.52 1.39 -8.83
N LYS A 8 -7.38 0.06 -8.86
CA LYS A 8 -8.17 -0.82 -9.74
C LYS A 8 -9.67 -0.74 -9.45
N THR A 9 -10.43 -0.68 -10.53
CA THR A 9 -11.90 -0.76 -10.56
C THR A 9 -12.33 -2.01 -11.35
N PRO A 10 -13.22 -2.87 -10.81
CA PRO A 10 -13.80 -2.81 -9.47
C PRO A 10 -12.76 -3.09 -8.38
N ARG A 11 -12.96 -2.54 -7.17
CA ARG A 11 -11.99 -2.64 -6.06
C ARG A 11 -11.75 -4.11 -5.73
N MET A 12 -10.51 -4.52 -5.59
CA MET A 12 -10.21 -5.94 -5.35
C MET A 12 -10.86 -6.49 -4.08
N TRP A 13 -11.07 -5.68 -3.03
CA TRP A 13 -11.81 -6.13 -1.84
C TRP A 13 -13.33 -6.20 -2.03
N ASP A 14 -13.90 -5.59 -3.08
CA ASP A 14 -15.33 -5.68 -3.38
C ASP A 14 -15.64 -6.87 -4.30
N VAL A 15 -14.76 -7.19 -5.25
CA VAL A 15 -14.93 -8.31 -6.19
C VAL A 15 -14.30 -9.64 -5.74
N CYS A 16 -13.41 -9.64 -4.74
CA CYS A 16 -12.76 -10.89 -4.31
C CYS A 16 -13.74 -11.78 -3.52
N ALA A 17 -14.22 -12.84 -4.17
CA ALA A 17 -15.05 -13.89 -3.55
C ALA A 17 -14.28 -14.74 -2.53
N ASP A 18 -12.95 -14.82 -2.68
CA ASP A 18 -12.08 -15.53 -1.77
C ASP A 18 -11.86 -14.69 -0.49
N ARG A 19 -12.46 -15.17 0.62
CA ARG A 19 -12.39 -14.48 1.92
C ARG A 19 -10.96 -14.32 2.42
N GLN A 20 -10.10 -15.31 2.17
CA GLN A 20 -8.72 -15.28 2.66
C GLN A 20 -7.90 -14.25 1.90
N LYS A 21 -8.04 -14.20 0.57
CA LYS A 21 -7.41 -13.16 -0.26
C LYS A 21 -7.91 -11.77 0.12
N LYS A 22 -9.22 -11.58 0.32
CA LYS A 22 -9.80 -10.31 0.79
C LYS A 22 -9.21 -9.86 2.13
N SER A 23 -9.00 -10.79 3.08
CA SER A 23 -8.36 -10.48 4.36
C SER A 23 -6.89 -10.08 4.17
N ALA A 24 -6.14 -10.81 3.35
CA ALA A 24 -4.73 -10.50 3.07
C ALA A 24 -4.57 -9.09 2.47
N TYR A 25 -5.44 -8.71 1.53
CA TYR A 25 -5.46 -7.35 0.98
C TYR A 25 -5.76 -6.29 2.05
N LYS A 26 -6.76 -6.54 2.92
CA LYS A 26 -7.06 -5.64 4.03
C LYS A 26 -5.89 -5.47 5.00
N HIS A 27 -5.23 -6.58 5.36
CA HIS A 27 -4.05 -6.51 6.24
C HIS A 27 -2.93 -5.72 5.60
N THR A 28 -2.63 -5.98 4.32
CA THR A 28 -1.60 -5.25 3.58
C THR A 28 -1.87 -3.74 3.61
N VAL A 29 -3.12 -3.33 3.34
CA VAL A 29 -3.54 -1.91 3.40
C VAL A 29 -3.41 -1.34 4.80
N ASN A 30 -3.85 -2.06 5.82
CA ASN A 30 -3.75 -1.58 7.19
C ASN A 30 -2.29 -1.40 7.63
N TYR A 31 -1.41 -2.32 7.25
CA TYR A 31 0.03 -2.17 7.48
C TYR A 31 0.61 -0.95 6.76
N MET A 32 0.23 -0.74 5.50
CA MET A 32 0.66 0.43 4.72
C MET A 32 0.30 1.75 5.42
N LYS A 33 -0.93 1.87 5.92
CA LYS A 33 -1.41 3.10 6.58
C LYS A 33 -0.58 3.52 7.78
N LEU A 34 0.12 2.60 8.44
CA LEU A 34 0.98 2.90 9.59
C LEU A 34 2.19 3.77 9.21
N PHE A 35 2.61 3.75 7.95
CA PHE A 35 3.78 4.48 7.48
C PHE A 35 3.44 5.85 6.87
N LEU A 36 2.17 6.26 6.92
CA LEU A 36 1.75 7.58 6.46
C LEU A 36 1.83 8.58 7.63
N PRO A 37 2.76 9.55 7.59
CA PRO A 37 2.95 10.48 8.69
C PRO A 37 1.74 11.41 8.90
N ASN A 38 1.00 11.70 7.82
CA ASN A 38 -0.16 12.58 7.82
C ASN A 38 -1.50 11.82 7.93
N GLY A 39 -1.43 10.51 8.20
CA GLY A 39 -2.61 9.63 8.21
C GLY A 39 -3.07 9.23 6.79
N PHE A 40 -4.20 8.53 6.74
CA PHE A 40 -4.75 7.99 5.49
C PHE A 40 -6.10 8.63 5.18
N ALA A 41 -6.16 9.40 4.09
CA ALA A 41 -7.38 9.95 3.54
C ALA A 41 -7.36 9.80 2.01
N LEU A 42 -8.17 8.88 1.50
CA LEU A 42 -8.45 8.74 0.07
C LEU A 42 -9.96 8.80 -0.11
N ASP A 43 -10.42 9.68 -1.00
CA ASP A 43 -11.83 9.81 -1.36
C ASP A 43 -12.10 9.05 -2.67
N PRO A 44 -12.78 7.88 -2.63
CA PRO A 44 -13.09 7.10 -3.82
C PRO A 44 -13.97 7.83 -4.85
N SER A 45 -14.67 8.88 -4.43
CA SER A 45 -15.53 9.71 -5.29
C SER A 45 -14.78 10.85 -5.97
N ALA A 46 -13.53 11.11 -5.58
CA ALA A 46 -12.72 12.18 -6.16
C ALA A 46 -12.31 11.84 -7.60
N SER A 47 -12.38 12.83 -8.50
CA SER A 47 -11.99 12.66 -9.90
C SER A 47 -10.50 12.37 -10.08
N ASP A 48 -9.66 12.81 -9.15
CA ASP A 48 -8.21 12.60 -9.10
C ASP A 48 -7.82 11.40 -8.22
N TYR A 49 -8.78 10.51 -7.87
CA TYR A 49 -8.52 9.39 -6.96
C TYR A 49 -7.29 8.56 -7.34
N THR A 50 -7.10 8.26 -8.63
CA THR A 50 -5.94 7.49 -9.10
C THR A 50 -4.62 8.21 -8.80
N ASP A 51 -4.58 9.52 -9.00
CA ASP A 51 -3.40 10.35 -8.70
C ASP A 51 -3.16 10.43 -7.18
N GLN A 52 -4.24 10.55 -6.39
CA GLN A 52 -4.15 10.50 -4.93
C GLN A 52 -3.58 9.15 -4.46
N VAL A 53 -4.05 8.03 -5.02
CA VAL A 53 -3.53 6.70 -4.74
C VAL A 53 -2.04 6.62 -5.03
N VAL A 54 -1.58 7.10 -6.20
CA VAL A 54 -0.16 7.09 -6.55
C VAL A 54 0.66 7.92 -5.56
N ARG A 55 0.22 9.14 -5.23
CA ARG A 55 0.89 10.02 -4.26
C ARG A 55 0.98 9.37 -2.88
N THR A 56 -0.10 8.80 -2.39
CA THR A 56 -0.15 8.08 -1.11
C THR A 56 0.79 6.87 -1.11
N GLY A 57 0.87 6.13 -2.22
CA GLY A 57 1.80 5.02 -2.37
C GLY A 57 3.27 5.44 -2.25
N ILE A 58 3.64 6.55 -2.89
CA ILE A 58 4.99 7.12 -2.82
C ILE A 58 5.32 7.60 -1.40
N GLU A 59 4.40 8.30 -0.75
CA GLU A 59 4.59 8.79 0.62
C GLU A 59 4.73 7.64 1.62
N THR A 60 3.89 6.61 1.49
CA THR A 60 3.94 5.40 2.32
C THR A 60 5.29 4.70 2.17
N GLU A 61 5.76 4.53 0.93
CA GLU A 61 7.03 3.88 0.64
C GLU A 61 8.20 4.64 1.26
N ALA A 62 8.21 5.97 1.13
CA ALA A 62 9.21 6.82 1.78
C ALA A 62 9.16 6.72 3.31
N GLY A 63 7.96 6.73 3.91
CA GLY A 63 7.77 6.57 5.36
C GLY A 63 8.24 5.21 5.87
N MET A 64 7.95 4.14 5.12
CA MET A 64 8.40 2.78 5.42
C MET A 64 9.92 2.68 5.41
N TYR A 65 10.59 3.24 4.38
CA TYR A 65 12.05 3.26 4.32
C TYR A 65 12.67 4.01 5.49
N ARG A 66 12.17 5.20 5.83
CA ARG A 66 12.64 6.00 6.98
C ARG A 66 12.47 5.24 8.29
N PHE A 67 11.32 4.59 8.48
CA PHE A 67 11.05 3.79 9.68
C PHE A 67 12.06 2.65 9.82
N PHE A 68 12.29 1.88 8.76
CA PHE A 68 13.23 0.75 8.78
C PHE A 68 14.68 1.20 8.97
N GLU A 69 15.10 2.28 8.31
CA GLU A 69 16.43 2.86 8.49
C GLU A 69 16.65 3.29 9.95
N ALA A 70 15.68 3.97 10.55
CA ALA A 70 15.73 4.38 11.96
C ALA A 70 15.84 3.20 12.94
N HIS A 71 15.32 2.03 12.58
CA HIS A 71 15.41 0.80 13.38
C HIS A 71 16.63 -0.07 13.03
N GLY A 72 17.60 0.47 12.28
CA GLY A 72 18.82 -0.25 11.92
C GLY A 72 18.61 -1.36 10.89
N VAL A 73 17.42 -1.45 10.28
CA VAL A 73 17.14 -2.38 9.19
C VAL A 73 17.76 -1.80 7.92
N LYS A 74 19.02 -2.16 7.68
CA LYS A 74 19.70 -1.85 6.43
C LYS A 74 19.21 -2.82 5.36
N SER A 75 18.55 -2.30 4.34
CA SER A 75 18.18 -3.02 3.13
C SER A 75 19.40 -3.77 2.56
N LYS A 76 19.51 -5.08 2.81
CA LYS A 76 20.19 -5.97 1.87
C LYS A 76 19.17 -6.21 0.79
N ARG A 77 19.45 -5.74 -0.44
CA ARG A 77 18.63 -5.99 -1.64
C ARG A 77 17.91 -7.34 -1.51
N GLY A 78 16.63 -7.30 -1.19
CA GLY A 78 15.79 -8.48 -1.13
C GLY A 78 15.59 -8.93 -2.55
N SER A 79 16.53 -9.70 -3.10
CA SER A 79 16.29 -10.47 -4.30
C SER A 79 15.31 -11.57 -3.89
N ALA A 80 14.03 -11.24 -3.91
CA ALA A 80 12.99 -12.25 -3.96
C ALA A 80 13.04 -12.85 -5.37
N VAL A 81 14.03 -13.71 -5.61
CA VAL A 81 13.87 -14.76 -6.60
C VAL A 81 12.78 -15.65 -6.02
N LEU A 82 11.55 -15.46 -6.50
CA LEU A 82 10.53 -16.48 -6.42
C LEU A 82 11.09 -17.69 -7.16
N LYS A 83 11.42 -18.75 -6.42
CA LYS A 83 11.62 -20.08 -6.98
C LYS A 83 10.28 -20.77 -7.11
#